data_AF-A0A519N5G2-F1
#
_entry.id   AF-A0A519N5G2-F1
#
_cell.length_a   1.000
_cell.length_b   1.000
_cell.length_c   1.000
_cell.angle_alpha   90.00
_cell.angle_beta   90.00
_cell.angle_gamma   90.00
#
_symmetry.space_group_name_H-M   'P 1'
#
loop_
_entity.id
_entity.type
_entity.pdbx_description
1 polymer ?
#
loop_
_entity_poly.entity_id
_entity_poly.type
_entity_poly.pdbx_seq_one_letter_code
_entity_poly.pdbx_strand_id
1 'polypeptide(L)'
;MNTKYYDLINQTFYFPQEEFTLNKDNLQFHNIDLMKLVEQYGTPLKFTYLPQISNNIKKAKSWFRQGMEKTKYEGKYYYCYCTKSSHFEYIM
;
A
#
# COMPACT_ATOMS: atom_id res chain seq x y z
N MET A 1 18.24 -27.06 5.77
CA MET A 1 18.37 -26.16 4.61
C MET A 1 16.96 -25.92 4.09
N ASN A 2 16.44 -24.70 4.25
CA ASN A 2 15.06 -24.37 3.92
C ASN A 2 14.94 -24.13 2.41
N THR A 3 14.45 -25.13 1.67
CA THR A 3 14.42 -25.13 0.20
C THR A 3 13.01 -24.94 -0.37
N LYS A 4 11.99 -24.80 0.48
CA LYS A 4 10.60 -24.63 0.02
C LYS A 4 10.33 -23.15 -0.29
N TYR A 5 9.50 -22.91 -1.31
CA TYR A 5 9.04 -21.57 -1.66
C TYR A 5 8.39 -20.85 -0.47
N TYR A 6 7.65 -21.59 0.38
CA TYR A 6 7.08 -21.06 1.61
C TYR A 6 8.13 -20.50 2.59
N ASP A 7 9.29 -21.15 2.69
CA ASP A 7 10.36 -20.68 3.57
C ASP A 7 11.01 -19.41 3.03
N LEU A 8 11.18 -19.31 1.70
CA LEU A 8 11.59 -18.08 1.04
C LEU A 8 10.58 -16.96 1.30
N ILE A 9 9.28 -17.23 1.20
CA ILE A 9 8.24 -16.24 1.48
C ILE A 9 8.32 -15.75 2.92
N ASN A 10 8.44 -16.65 3.90
CA ASN A 10 8.57 -16.27 5.31
C ASN A 10 9.85 -15.50 5.63
N GLN A 11 10.94 -15.76 4.90
CA GLN A 11 12.22 -15.07 5.09
C GLN A 11 12.27 -13.70 4.39
N THR A 12 11.55 -13.55 3.28
CA THR A 12 11.64 -12.36 2.41
C THR A 12 10.51 -11.37 2.66
N PHE A 13 9.36 -11.84 3.13
CA PHE A 13 8.17 -11.03 3.33
C PHE A 13 7.75 -11.04 4.80
N TYR A 14 7.69 -9.85 5.40
CA TYR A 14 7.00 -9.66 6.66
C TYR A 14 5.49 -9.66 6.39
N PHE A 15 4.84 -10.80 6.65
CA PHE A 15 3.38 -10.92 6.62
C PHE A 15 2.87 -11.09 8.06
N PRO A 16 1.82 -10.37 8.48
CA PRO A 16 1.01 -9.43 7.70
C PRO A 16 1.70 -8.07 7.50
N GLN A 17 1.52 -7.46 6.34
CA GLN A 17 1.82 -6.04 6.13
C GLN A 17 0.84 -5.19 6.95
N GLU A 18 1.19 -3.96 7.33
CA GLU A 18 0.32 -3.07 8.14
C GLU A 18 -1.12 -2.92 7.60
N GLU A 19 -1.30 -3.09 6.29
CA GLU A 19 -2.57 -2.91 5.58
C GLU A 19 -3.46 -4.16 5.61
N PHE A 20 -2.86 -5.34 5.82
CA PHE A 20 -3.54 -6.63 5.77
C PHE A 20 -3.58 -7.27 7.15
N THR A 21 -4.73 -7.77 7.55
CA THR A 21 -4.87 -8.54 8.80
C THR A 21 -5.66 -9.81 8.54
N LEU A 22 -5.39 -10.83 9.34
CA LEU A 22 -6.16 -12.08 9.32
C LEU A 22 -7.19 -12.05 10.44
N ASN A 23 -8.46 -12.20 10.08
CA ASN A 23 -9.52 -12.48 11.04
C ASN A 23 -9.95 -13.93 10.84
N LYS A 24 -9.40 -14.82 11.68
CA LYS A 24 -9.44 -16.27 11.47
C LYS A 24 -8.84 -16.62 10.11
N ASP A 25 -9.63 -17.20 9.22
CA ASP A 25 -9.24 -17.63 7.88
C ASP A 25 -9.57 -16.59 6.79
N ASN A 26 -10.15 -15.45 7.17
CA ASN A 26 -10.56 -14.40 6.23
C ASN A 26 -9.54 -13.24 6.23
N LEU A 27 -9.13 -12.84 5.03
CA LEU A 27 -8.23 -11.71 4.83
C LEU A 27 -9.02 -10.40 4.91
N GLN A 28 -8.54 -9.49 5.75
CA GLN A 28 -9.05 -8.13 5.86
C GLN A 28 -8.02 -7.14 5.32
N PHE A 29 -8.48 -6.14 4.58
CA PHE A 29 -7.66 -5.04 4.09
C PHE A 29 -8.17 -3.73 4.68
N HIS A 30 -7.38 -3.06 5.53
CA HIS A 30 -7.84 -1.90 6.32
C HIS A 30 -9.20 -2.11 7.01
N ASN A 31 -9.37 -3.27 7.66
CA ASN A 31 -10.59 -3.72 8.34
C ASN A 31 -11.79 -3.96 7.39
N ILE A 32 -11.56 -3.99 6.07
CA ILE A 32 -12.55 -4.36 5.07
C ILE A 32 -12.45 -5.87 4.84
N ASP A 33 -13.57 -6.58 5.03
CA ASP A 33 -13.66 -8.02 4.77
C ASP A 33 -13.72 -8.29 3.25
N LEU A 34 -12.64 -8.88 2.72
CA LEU A 34 -12.52 -9.16 1.30
C LEU A 34 -13.45 -10.28 0.85
N MET A 35 -13.71 -11.28 1.70
CA MET A 35 -14.61 -12.39 1.37
C MET A 35 -16.03 -11.89 1.20
N LYS A 36 -16.47 -10.99 2.09
CA LYS A 36 -17.79 -10.36 1.97
C LYS A 36 -17.96 -9.56 0.68
N LEU A 37 -16.91 -8.84 0.25
CA LEU A 37 -16.94 -8.11 -1.02
C LEU A 37 -17.05 -9.05 -2.23
N VAL A 38 -16.33 -10.17 -2.19
CA VAL A 38 -16.38 -11.21 -3.23
C VAL A 38 -17.76 -11.85 -3.30
N GLU A 39 -18.37 -12.18 -2.17
CA GLU A 39 -19.73 -12.73 -2.12
C GLU A 39 -20.77 -11.75 -2.68
N GLN A 40 -20.61 -10.46 -2.41
CA GLN A 40 -21.56 -9.43 -2.84
C GLN A 40 -21.45 -9.06 -4.33
N TYR A 41 -20.24 -8.95 -4.86
CA TYR A 41 -20.00 -8.40 -6.21
C TYR A 41 -19.50 -9.44 -7.23
N GLY A 42 -19.19 -10.66 -6.80
CA GLY A 42 -18.62 -11.72 -7.65
C GLY A 42 -17.15 -11.47 -8.02
N THR A 43 -16.59 -12.35 -8.85
CA THR A 43 -15.19 -12.24 -9.34
C THR A 43 -15.14 -12.34 -10.88
N PRO A 44 -14.16 -11.68 -11.54
CA PRO A 44 -13.05 -10.89 -10.98
C PRO A 44 -13.49 -9.50 -10.48
N LEU A 45 -13.09 -9.15 -9.24
CA LEU A 45 -13.36 -7.85 -8.62
C LEU A 45 -12.06 -7.07 -8.44
N LYS A 46 -12.05 -5.82 -8.88
CA LYS A 46 -11.01 -4.84 -8.57
C LYS A 46 -11.63 -3.65 -7.86
N PHE A 47 -11.22 -3.40 -6.62
CA PHE A 47 -11.57 -2.19 -5.89
C PHE A 47 -10.33 -1.34 -5.62
N THR A 48 -10.50 -0.06 -5.36
CA THR A 48 -9.39 0.86 -5.03
C THR A 48 -9.68 1.54 -3.69
N TYR A 49 -8.72 1.50 -2.78
CA TYR A 49 -8.82 2.17 -1.48
C TYR A 49 -8.08 3.50 -1.52
N LEU A 50 -8.84 4.56 -1.81
CA LEU A 50 -8.35 5.93 -2.00
C LEU A 50 -7.57 6.50 -0.80
N PRO A 51 -7.94 6.23 0.48
CA PRO A 51 -7.19 6.76 1.61
C PRO A 51 -5.71 6.35 1.60
N GLN A 52 -5.39 5.17 1.04
CA GLN A 52 -4.00 4.72 0.97
C GLN A 52 -3.14 5.52 0.01
N ILE A 53 -3.73 6.10 -1.04
CA ILE A 53 -3.04 7.03 -1.95
C ILE A 53 -2.55 8.24 -1.14
N SER A 54 -3.43 8.82 -0.31
CA SER A 54 -3.09 9.96 0.55
C SER A 54 -2.05 9.60 1.61
N ASN A 55 -2.14 8.41 2.21
CA ASN A 55 -1.14 7.92 3.17
C ASN A 55 0.25 7.82 2.53
N ASN A 56 0.33 7.28 1.31
CA ASN A 56 1.59 7.15 0.58
C ASN A 56 2.19 8.51 0.18
N ILE A 57 1.36 9.47 -0.25
CA ILE A 57 1.81 10.84 -0.53
C ILE A 57 2.40 11.50 0.72
N LYS A 58 1.72 11.34 1.88
CA LYS A 58 2.21 11.87 3.17
C LYS A 58 3.51 11.19 3.61
N LYS A 59 3.62 9.87 3.47
CA LYS A 59 4.85 9.11 3.75
C LYS A 59 6.01 9.64 2.90
N ALA A 60 5.82 9.78 1.58
CA ALA A 60 6.83 10.34 0.68
C ALA A 60 7.25 11.75 1.09
N LYS A 61 6.30 12.66 1.33
CA LYS A 61 6.58 14.03 1.81
C LYS A 61 7.39 14.03 3.10
N SER A 62 7.07 13.14 4.05
CA SER A 62 7.80 13.00 5.31
C SER A 62 9.25 12.56 5.09
N TRP A 63 9.48 11.59 4.20
CA TRP A 63 10.84 11.14 3.87
C TRP A 63 11.68 12.23 3.22
N PHE A 64 11.12 12.97 2.26
CA PHE A 64 11.81 14.12 1.66
C PHE A 64 12.13 15.18 2.70
N ARG A 65 11.16 15.54 3.56
CA ARG A 65 11.39 16.50 4.65
C ARG A 65 12.53 16.06 5.56
N GLN A 66 12.51 14.82 6.04
CA GLN A 66 13.55 14.28 6.92
C GLN A 66 14.92 14.25 6.23
N GLY A 67 14.96 13.91 4.94
CA GLY A 67 16.20 13.94 4.16
C GLY A 67 16.78 15.35 4.03
N MET A 68 15.92 16.32 3.70
CA MET A 68 16.29 17.73 3.56
C MET A 68 16.74 18.34 4.89
N GLU A 69 16.07 18.02 6.00
CA GLU A 69 16.47 18.45 7.34
C GLU A 69 17.86 17.91 7.71
N LYS A 70 18.13 16.62 7.44
CA LYS A 70 19.43 15.99 7.72
C LYS A 70 20.57 16.60 6.91
N THR A 71 20.32 17.01 5.68
CA THR A 71 21.33 17.61 4.79
C THR A 71 21.35 19.14 4.83
N LYS A 72 20.48 19.77 5.64
CA LYS A 72 20.28 21.23 5.68
C LYS A 72 19.99 21.83 4.30
N TYR A 73 19.20 21.12 3.49
CA TYR A 73 18.85 21.55 2.14
C TYR A 73 17.76 22.63 2.18
N GLU A 74 18.07 23.82 1.63
CA GLU A 74 17.21 25.02 1.70
C GLU A 74 16.15 25.08 0.58
N GLY A 75 16.23 24.20 -0.42
CA GLY A 75 15.26 24.18 -1.52
C GLY A 75 13.86 23.74 -1.10
N LYS A 76 12.89 23.88 -2.01
CA LYS A 76 11.50 23.47 -1.78
C LYS A 76 11.23 22.11 -2.43
N TYR A 77 10.47 21.26 -1.74
CA TYR A 77 9.98 20.00 -2.30
C TYR A 77 8.58 20.18 -2.90
N TYR A 78 8.41 19.79 -4.15
CA TYR A 78 7.11 19.76 -4.84
C TYR A 78 6.75 18.33 -5.22
N TYR A 79 5.56 17.91 -4.83
CA TYR A 79 5.02 16.61 -5.20
C TYR A 79 4.25 16.72 -6.51
N CYS A 80 4.64 15.91 -7.51
CA CYS A 80 3.95 15.80 -8.80
C CYS A 80 3.54 14.34 -9.02
N TYR A 81 2.27 14.11 -9.34
CA TYR A 81 1.78 12.77 -9.65
C TYR A 81 2.00 12.45 -11.14
N CYS A 82 2.65 11.31 -11.42
CA CYS A 82 2.85 10.83 -12.79
C CYS A 82 1.58 10.11 -13.27
N THR A 83 0.74 10.79 -14.05
CA THR A 83 -0.53 10.24 -14.56
C THR A 83 -0.38 9.02 -15.47
N LYS A 84 0.82 8.76 -16.02
CA LYS A 84 1.12 7.51 -16.73
C LYS A 84 1.05 6.27 -15.82
N SER A 85 1.31 6.43 -14.53
CA SER A 85 1.19 5.33 -13.56
C SER A 85 -0.27 4.97 -13.28
N SER A 86 -1.17 5.95 -13.32
CA SER A 86 -2.61 5.72 -13.30
C SER A 86 -3.33 6.98 -13.78
N HIS A 87 -4.18 6.84 -14.79
CA HIS A 87 -4.87 7.97 -15.43
C HIS A 87 -6.36 8.04 -15.06
N PHE A 88 -6.81 7.24 -14.10
CA PHE A 88 -8.22 7.22 -13.72
C PHE A 88 -8.61 8.49 -12.98
N GLU A 89 -9.76 9.06 -13.32
CA GLU A 89 -10.26 10.31 -12.74
C GLU A 89 -10.40 10.23 -11.22
N TYR A 90 -10.86 9.11 -10.68
CA TYR A 90 -11.01 8.89 -9.24
C TYR A 90 -9.67 8.80 -8.46
N ILE A 91 -8.53 8.81 -9.17
CA ILE A 91 -7.17 8.80 -8.58
C ILE A 91 -6.52 10.19 -8.65
N MET A 92 -6.95 11.04 -9.58
CA MET A 92 -6.44 12.41 -9.77
C MET A 92 -7.10 13.38 -8.80
#